data_AF-A0A0C2TQR9-F1
#
_entry.id   AF-A0A0C2TQR9-F1
#
_cell.length_a   1.000
_cell.length_b   1.000
_cell.length_c   1.000
_cell.angle_alpha   90.00
_cell.angle_beta   90.00
_cell.angle_gamma   90.00
#
_symmetry.space_group_name_H-M   'P 1'
#
loop_
_entity.id
_entity.type
_entity.pdbx_description
1 polymer ?
#
loop_
_entity_poly.entity_id
_entity_poly.type
_entity_poly.pdbx_seq_one_letter_code
_entity_poly.pdbx_strand_id
1 'polypeptide(L)' 'PQAHYSFDSERDRPQSIICRETGPKSRECITLQMFSTRLFKAMQDQGFFCALPMEPGKTYMECKPLRK' A
#
# COMPACT_ATOMS: atom_id res chain seq x y z
N PRO A 1 -7.99 3.16 -12.95
CA PRO A 1 -7.63 1.90 -12.26
C PRO A 1 -8.39 1.76 -10.93
N GLN A 2 -9.26 0.75 -10.80
CA GLN A 2 -10.01 0.47 -9.55
C GLN A 2 -9.29 -0.54 -8.63
N ALA A 3 -7.99 -0.73 -8.82
CA ALA A 3 -7.21 -1.69 -8.04
C ALA A 3 -6.95 -1.17 -6.63
N HIS A 4 -7.14 -2.03 -5.63
CA HIS A 4 -6.79 -1.75 -4.25
C HIS A 4 -5.33 -2.13 -4.04
N TYR A 5 -4.61 -1.32 -3.27
CA TYR A 5 -3.23 -1.58 -2.92
C TYR A 5 -3.11 -1.65 -1.41
N SER A 6 -2.24 -2.51 -0.92
CA SER A 6 -1.83 -2.54 0.49
C SER A 6 -0.32 -2.61 0.54
N PHE A 7 0.32 -1.96 1.50
CA PHE A 7 1.74 -2.12 1.70
C PHE A 7 2.11 -2.21 3.17
N ASP A 8 3.15 -2.98 3.46
CA ASP A 8 3.72 -3.11 4.80
C ASP A 8 5.24 -2.89 4.72
N SER A 9 5.83 -2.39 5.81
CA SER A 9 7.26 -2.17 5.94
C SER A 9 7.68 -2.41 7.38
N GLU A 10 8.76 -3.15 7.56
CA GLU A 10 9.44 -3.23 8.85
C GLU A 10 9.98 -1.85 9.24
N ARG A 11 9.85 -1.48 10.53
CA ARG A 11 10.32 -0.17 11.02
C ARG A 11 11.81 -0.01 10.73
N ASP A 12 12.17 1.17 10.22
CA ASP A 12 13.55 1.57 9.90
C ASP A 12 14.26 0.74 8.80
N ARG A 13 13.55 -0.13 8.07
CA ARG A 13 14.11 -0.79 6.89
C ARG A 13 13.77 -0.05 5.59
N PRO A 14 14.74 0.08 4.66
CA PRO A 14 14.50 0.58 3.30
C PRO A 14 13.85 -0.50 2.42
N GLN A 15 12.92 -1.28 2.96
CA GLN A 15 12.25 -2.37 2.27
C GLN A 15 10.78 -2.35 2.63
N SER A 16 9.93 -2.31 1.60
CA SER A 16 8.48 -2.35 1.73
C SER A 16 7.92 -3.41 0.79
N ILE A 17 6.87 -4.10 1.22
CA ILE A 17 6.14 -5.04 0.38
C ILE A 17 4.85 -4.34 -0.01
N ILE A 18 4.60 -4.16 -1.31
CA ILE A 18 3.33 -3.67 -1.82
C ILE A 18 2.59 -4.81 -2.50
N CYS A 19 1.33 -4.99 -2.10
CA CYS A 19 0.40 -5.93 -2.66
C CYS A 19 -0.69 -5.19 -3.44
N ARG A 20 -0.99 -5.67 -4.63
CA ARG A 20 -2.10 -5.21 -5.47
C ARG A 20 -3.20 -6.26 -5.45
N GLU A 21 -4.40 -5.83 -5.16
CA GLU A 21 -5.62 -6.63 -5.22
C GLU A 21 -6.42 -6.22 -6.47
N THR A 22 -6.48 -7.14 -7.43
CA THR A 22 -7.23 -6.99 -8.69
C THR A 22 -8.51 -7.82 -8.73
N GLY A 23 -8.81 -8.59 -7.69
CA GLY A 23 -10.01 -9.41 -7.55
C GLY A 23 -9.93 -10.39 -6.38
N PRO A 24 -10.99 -11.20 -6.12
CA PRO A 24 -11.10 -12.07 -4.94
C PRO A 24 -10.05 -13.18 -4.83
N LYS A 25 -9.26 -13.43 -5.89
CA LYS A 25 -8.20 -14.45 -5.91
C LYS A 25 -6.86 -13.98 -6.50
N SER A 26 -6.74 -12.73 -6.91
CA SER A 26 -5.51 -12.19 -7.52
C SER A 26 -4.92 -11.10 -6.62
N ARG A 27 -4.04 -11.55 -5.73
CA ARG A 27 -3.18 -10.70 -4.91
C ARG A 27 -1.75 -10.84 -5.42
N GLU A 28 -1.22 -9.79 -6.01
CA GLU A 28 0.16 -9.75 -6.50
C GLU A 28 0.99 -8.89 -5.55
N CYS A 29 1.97 -9.48 -4.87
CA CYS A 29 2.84 -8.77 -3.95
C CYS A 29 4.25 -8.66 -4.53
N ILE A 30 4.78 -7.45 -4.54
CA ILE A 30 6.15 -7.16 -4.95
C ILE A 30 6.91 -6.53 -3.79
N THR A 31 8.17 -6.90 -3.67
CA THR A 31 9.10 -6.33 -2.68
C THR A 31 9.84 -5.18 -3.32
N LEU A 32 9.72 -3.99 -2.73
CA LEU A 32 10.39 -2.78 -3.15
C LEU A 32 11.50 -2.44 -2.14
N GLN A 33 12.70 -2.15 -2.63
CA GLN A 33 13.76 -1.54 -1.81
C GLN A 33 13.52 -0.04 -1.64
N MET A 34 12.41 0.29 -0.96
CA MET A 34 12.04 1.66 -0.70
C MET A 34 11.38 1.77 0.68
N PHE A 35 11.59 2.91 1.35
CA PHE A 35 10.88 3.24 2.58
C PHE A 35 9.38 3.42 2.34
N SER A 36 8.55 2.97 3.29
CA SER A 36 7.09 3.12 3.25
C SER A 36 6.63 4.57 3.15
N THR A 37 7.38 5.52 3.70
CA THR A 37 7.11 6.95 3.59
C THR A 37 7.21 7.45 2.14
N ARG A 38 8.21 6.97 1.38
CA ARG A 38 8.34 7.29 -0.05
C ARG A 38 7.26 6.62 -0.87
N LEU A 39 6.90 5.37 -0.53
CA LEU A 39 5.82 4.66 -1.18
C LEU A 39 4.47 5.36 -0.97
N PHE A 40 4.20 5.80 0.26
CA PHE A 40 3.01 6.58 0.62
C PHE A 40 2.91 7.88 -0.18
N LYS A 41 4.03 8.60 -0.33
CA LYS A 41 4.07 9.82 -1.14
C LYS A 41 3.80 9.52 -2.62
N ALA A 42 4.46 8.52 -3.19
CA ALA A 42 4.26 8.13 -4.58
C ALA A 42 2.81 7.73 -4.87
N MET A 43 2.15 7.01 -3.95
CA MET A 43 0.75 6.61 -4.10
C MET A 43 -0.20 7.83 -4.04
N GLN A 44 0.03 8.77 -3.14
CA GLN A 44 -0.74 10.03 -3.09
C GLN A 44 -0.55 10.87 -4.35
N ASP A 45 0.66 10.97 -4.88
CA ASP A 45 0.96 11.67 -6.14
C ASP A 45 0.23 11.02 -7.33
N GLN A 46 -0.03 9.71 -7.27
CA GLN A 46 -0.82 8.96 -8.25
C GLN A 46 -2.34 9.03 -8.01
N GLY A 47 -2.80 9.78 -7.00
CA GLY A 47 -4.22 9.93 -6.67
C GLY A 47 -4.81 8.76 -5.88
N PHE A 48 -4.02 8.09 -5.04
CA PHE A 48 -4.52 7.10 -4.09
C PHE A 48 -4.56 7.68 -2.68
N PHE A 49 -5.65 7.40 -1.96
CA PHE A 49 -5.77 7.67 -0.54
C PHE A 49 -5.30 6.46 0.24
N CYS A 50 -4.24 6.63 1.02
CA CYS A 50 -3.69 5.56 1.85
C CYS A 50 -3.91 5.85 3.34
N ALA A 51 -4.37 4.86 4.09
CA ALA A 51 -4.59 4.97 5.53
C ALA A 51 -4.30 3.65 6.24
N LEU A 52 -3.94 3.74 7.51
CA LEU A 52 -3.87 2.56 8.38
C LEU A 52 -5.30 2.08 8.71
N PRO A 53 -5.56 0.76 8.67
CA PRO A 53 -6.80 0.19 9.16
C PRO A 53 -7.05 0.57 10.62
N MET A 54 -8.32 0.68 11.02
CA MET A 54 -8.70 0.97 12.41
C MET A 54 -8.39 -0.20 13.37
N GLU A 55 -8.13 -1.39 12.84
CA GLU A 55 -7.75 -2.55 13.64
C GLU A 55 -6.32 -2.40 14.16
N PRO A 56 -6.11 -2.35 15.49
CA PRO A 56 -4.80 -2.09 16.09
C PRO A 56 -3.76 -3.20 15.85
N GLY A 57 -4.18 -4.36 15.33
CA GLY A 57 -3.28 -5.47 14.96
C GLY A 57 -2.78 -5.41 13.52
N LYS A 58 -3.27 -4.49 12.69
CA LYS A 58 -2.91 -4.38 11.28
C LYS A 58 -1.85 -3.29 11.09
N THR A 59 -0.64 -3.71 10.73
CA THR A 59 0.50 -2.81 10.46
C THR A 59 0.60 -2.38 9.00
N TYR A 60 -0.21 -2.99 8.13
CA TYR A 60 -0.22 -2.67 6.71
C TYR A 60 -1.07 -1.42 6.43
N MET A 61 -0.63 -0.61 5.48
CA MET A 61 -1.32 0.58 5.00
C MET A 61 -2.20 0.21 3.80
N GLU A 62 -3.48 0.59 3.80
CA GLU A 62 -4.42 0.35 2.70
C GLU A 62 -4.56 1.59 1.83
N CYS A 63 -4.31 1.45 0.54
CA CYS A 63 -4.39 2.49 -0.48
C CYS A 63 -5.56 2.22 -1.44
N LYS A 64 -6.49 3.16 -1.50
CA LYS A 64 -7.67 3.11 -2.38
C LYS A 64 -7.60 4.25 -3.40
N PRO A 65 -7.98 4.03 -4.66
CA PRO A 65 -8.00 5.10 -5.64
C PRO A 65 -8.99 6.18 -5.19
N LEU A 66 -8.55 7.44 -5.17
CA LEU A 66 -9.46 8.57 -5.04
C LEU A 66 -10.29 8.57 -6.32
N ARG A 67 -11.58 8.22 -6.22
CA ARG A 67 -12.51 8.43 -7.33
C ARG A 67 -12.52 9.94 -7.61
N LYS A 68 -12.10 10.33 -8.82
CA LYS A 68 -12.35 11.68 -9.34
C LYS A 68 -13.85 11.92 -9.42
#